data_AF-A0A6A5FNB4-F1
#
_entry.id   AF-A0A6A5FNB4-F1
#
_cell.length_a   1.000
_cell.length_b   1.000
_cell.length_c   1.000
_cell.angle_alpha   90.00
_cell.angle_beta   90.00
_cell.angle_gamma   90.00
#
_symmetry.space_group_name_H-M   'P 1'
#
loop_
_entity.id
_entity.type
_entity.pdbx_description
1 polymer ?
#
loop_
_entity_poly.entity_id
_entity_poly.type
_entity_poly.pdbx_seq_one_letter_code
_entity_poly.pdbx_strand_id
1 'polypeptide(L)'
;MELSTEELLQKLTESGIILTEEETQRFRDNDVDGETVQCGLTEHMVAFLFSGSFKKQLKFNTFVQELKDVTLTLVPVPDVNTEQPLTTDRNEASGRLPLGFVIPPFPRDLQTRLDKREACQKSSKDRHTIIRVLHEAVIEHTMYPNNAEYVQVVRALIVKYPFLKDLEGNGYHTWHQSLKRKFKAERAPLIHEDEVKRSKEKFGHKRARESTEAARACCRSVSRVPAVIGEDASSIERHVQVLHMQYEKMTPDASVVNDRMQRTFAWRRKEIADGMAVEDVLKKYPFLRTPTGLCDEVDRIHPSTVNLYRRWKEGFTGIVPKVVKLVQGKSPLAKMYTEAREEMLTEDLPDVDLRAALILLPHIFKEKVDRFITLGQYDAQSPYPTVQLVDTDWKMAFTRKVPVTVKVDGVDLCRGTGVEDGVIAAFCTYFVFDMAYPPYMKNTLSFLQRTLLNITVVGEKPLPVTVTRMINLLY
;
A
#
# COMPACT_ATOMS: atom_id res chain seq x y z
N MET A 1 17.30 -29.70 -7.16
CA MET A 1 17.24 -30.84 -8.12
C MET A 1 16.66 -30.26 -9.39
N GLU A 2 17.44 -30.21 -10.48
CA GLU A 2 17.02 -29.59 -11.75
C GLU A 2 16.07 -30.54 -12.48
N LEU A 3 14.76 -30.44 -12.20
CA LEU A 3 13.72 -31.05 -13.03
C LEU A 3 13.28 -30.00 -14.03
N SER A 4 13.33 -30.32 -15.32
CA SER A 4 12.68 -29.51 -16.35
C SER A 4 11.16 -29.47 -16.17
N THR A 5 10.49 -28.50 -16.81
CA THR A 5 9.02 -28.38 -16.77
C THR A 5 8.31 -29.67 -17.19
N GLU A 6 8.83 -30.38 -18.20
CA GLU A 6 8.23 -31.64 -18.67
C GLU A 6 8.41 -32.79 -17.66
N GLU A 7 9.58 -32.89 -17.04
CA GLU A 7 9.84 -33.89 -16.00
C GLU A 7 9.02 -33.62 -14.73
N LEU A 8 8.80 -32.35 -14.39
CA LEU A 8 7.92 -31.96 -13.29
C LEU A 8 6.47 -32.37 -13.60
N LEU A 9 5.97 -32.07 -14.80
CA LEU A 9 4.62 -32.41 -15.23
C LEU A 9 4.38 -33.93 -15.22
N GLN A 10 5.37 -34.71 -15.63
CA GLN A 10 5.33 -36.17 -15.55
C GLN A 10 5.23 -36.64 -14.10
N LYS A 11 6.10 -36.13 -13.20
CA LYS A 11 6.06 -36.50 -11.77
C LYS A 11 4.76 -36.11 -11.09
N LEU A 12 4.18 -34.96 -11.42
CA LEU A 12 2.87 -34.54 -10.91
C LEU A 12 1.76 -35.54 -11.28
N THR A 13 1.82 -36.05 -12.51
CA THR A 13 0.87 -37.05 -13.01
C THR A 13 1.06 -38.39 -12.29
N GLU A 14 2.31 -38.83 -12.11
CA GLU A 14 2.68 -40.04 -11.36
C GLU A 14 2.24 -39.97 -9.89
N SER A 15 2.28 -38.78 -9.28
CA SER A 15 1.76 -38.51 -7.93
C SER A 15 0.23 -38.34 -7.86
N GLY A 16 -0.49 -38.64 -8.93
CA GLY A 16 -1.95 -38.66 -8.96
C GLY A 16 -2.61 -37.28 -9.05
N ILE A 17 -1.92 -36.29 -9.60
CA ILE A 17 -2.46 -34.97 -9.96
C ILE A 17 -2.78 -34.99 -11.46
N ILE A 18 -4.06 -35.18 -11.79
CA ILE A 18 -4.51 -35.20 -13.19
C ILE A 18 -4.61 -33.75 -13.69
N LEU A 19 -3.76 -33.40 -14.65
CA LEU A 19 -3.72 -32.10 -15.29
C LEU A 19 -4.56 -32.11 -16.58
N THR A 20 -5.34 -31.06 -16.78
CA THR A 20 -5.97 -30.75 -18.06
C THR A 20 -4.95 -30.14 -19.02
N GLU A 21 -5.20 -30.21 -20.32
CA GLU A 21 -4.31 -29.64 -21.34
C GLU A 21 -4.03 -28.15 -21.12
N GLU A 22 -5.05 -27.39 -20.68
CA GLU A 22 -4.92 -25.98 -20.32
C GLU A 22 -4.04 -25.75 -19.07
N GLU A 23 -4.11 -26.63 -18.06
CA GLU A 23 -3.24 -26.54 -16.88
C GLU A 23 -1.81 -26.89 -17.26
N THR A 24 -1.59 -27.96 -18.02
CA THR A 24 -0.27 -28.34 -18.54
C THR A 24 0.36 -27.20 -19.36
N GLN A 25 -0.45 -26.53 -20.19
CA GLN A 25 0.02 -25.38 -20.95
C GLN A 25 0.36 -24.19 -20.05
N ARG A 26 -0.38 -23.95 -18.95
CA ARG A 26 -0.02 -22.93 -17.95
C ARG A 26 1.33 -23.20 -17.29
N PHE A 27 1.67 -24.45 -16.98
CA PHE A 27 3.00 -24.78 -16.44
C PHE A 27 4.11 -24.46 -17.46
N ARG A 28 3.89 -24.76 -18.74
CA ARG A 28 4.82 -24.44 -19.84
C ARG A 28 4.95 -22.93 -20.08
N ASP A 29 3.85 -22.22 -20.22
CA ASP A 29 3.82 -20.78 -20.53
C ASP A 29 4.45 -19.92 -19.41
N ASN A 30 4.56 -20.47 -18.20
CA ASN A 30 5.12 -19.81 -17.04
C ASN A 30 6.46 -20.42 -16.58
N ASP A 31 7.06 -21.29 -17.40
CA ASP A 31 8.35 -21.96 -17.12
C ASP A 31 8.41 -22.57 -15.71
N VAL A 32 7.31 -23.21 -15.27
CA VAL A 32 7.22 -23.78 -13.93
C VAL A 32 7.93 -25.13 -13.90
N ASP A 33 9.18 -25.11 -13.49
CA ASP A 33 10.07 -26.26 -13.37
C ASP A 33 10.35 -26.65 -11.90
N GLY A 34 11.19 -27.66 -11.68
CA GLY A 34 11.52 -28.14 -10.34
C GLY A 34 12.19 -27.08 -9.46
N GLU A 35 13.01 -26.21 -10.04
CA GLU A 35 13.65 -25.11 -9.32
C GLU A 35 12.62 -24.06 -8.90
N THR A 36 11.69 -23.71 -9.79
CA THR A 36 10.58 -22.79 -9.53
C THR A 36 9.71 -23.27 -8.36
N VAL A 37 9.45 -24.57 -8.30
CA VAL A 37 8.72 -25.20 -7.19
C VAL A 37 9.53 -25.17 -5.88
N GLN A 38 10.84 -25.40 -5.94
CA GLN A 38 11.73 -25.32 -4.77
C GLN A 38 11.88 -23.89 -4.22
N CYS A 39 11.88 -22.89 -5.10
CA CYS A 39 11.93 -21.46 -4.75
C CYS A 39 10.67 -20.97 -4.01
N GLY A 40 9.59 -21.75 -4.04
CA GLY A 40 8.36 -21.50 -3.32
C GLY A 40 7.36 -20.71 -4.16
N LEU A 41 6.34 -21.43 -4.65
CA LEU A 41 5.18 -20.81 -5.28
C LEU A 41 4.22 -20.27 -4.22
N THR A 42 3.70 -19.07 -4.44
CA THR A 42 2.66 -18.51 -3.56
C THR A 42 1.34 -19.24 -3.78
N GLU A 43 0.47 -19.27 -2.76
CA GLU A 43 -0.86 -19.89 -2.86
C GLU A 43 -1.66 -19.38 -4.08
N HIS A 44 -1.51 -18.11 -4.43
CA HIS A 44 -2.14 -17.52 -5.62
C HIS A 44 -1.57 -18.07 -6.94
N MET A 45 -0.25 -18.28 -7.01
CA MET A 45 0.39 -18.86 -8.20
C MET A 45 -0.02 -20.33 -8.37
N VAL A 46 -0.09 -21.09 -7.28
CA VAL A 46 -0.59 -22.48 -7.29
C VAL A 46 -2.08 -22.51 -7.70
N ALA A 47 -2.90 -21.60 -7.18
CA ALA A 47 -4.30 -21.47 -7.59
C ALA A 47 -4.45 -21.13 -9.08
N PHE A 48 -3.60 -20.25 -9.62
CA PHE A 48 -3.58 -19.93 -11.05
C PHE A 48 -3.24 -21.15 -11.92
N LEU A 49 -2.23 -21.94 -11.52
CA LEU A 49 -1.81 -23.13 -12.26
C LEU A 49 -2.91 -24.18 -12.37
N PHE A 50 -3.72 -24.34 -11.31
CA PHE A 50 -4.80 -25.34 -11.22
C PHE A 50 -6.21 -24.78 -11.43
N SER A 51 -6.37 -23.62 -12.07
CA SER A 51 -7.67 -22.98 -12.30
C SER A 51 -8.56 -22.87 -11.04
N GLY A 52 -7.96 -22.62 -9.88
CA GLY A 52 -8.66 -22.53 -8.60
C GLY A 52 -9.08 -23.87 -7.99
N SER A 53 -8.65 -25.02 -8.53
CA SER A 53 -9.00 -26.34 -8.00
C SER A 53 -8.30 -26.64 -6.67
N PHE A 54 -8.99 -26.41 -5.55
CA PHE A 54 -8.45 -26.64 -4.19
C PHE A 54 -7.91 -28.05 -3.97
N LYS A 55 -8.54 -29.08 -4.55
CA LYS A 55 -8.12 -30.48 -4.42
C LYS A 55 -6.75 -30.73 -5.07
N LYS A 56 -6.48 -30.12 -6.23
CA LYS A 56 -5.20 -30.24 -6.93
C LYS A 56 -4.11 -29.42 -6.23
N GLN A 57 -4.46 -28.22 -5.74
CA GLN A 57 -3.55 -27.38 -4.96
C GLN A 57 -3.06 -28.07 -3.68
N LEU A 58 -3.97 -28.74 -2.95
CA LEU A 58 -3.59 -29.48 -1.73
C LEU A 58 -2.63 -30.63 -2.05
N LYS A 59 -2.95 -31.44 -3.06
CA LYS A 59 -2.08 -32.54 -3.51
C LYS A 59 -0.72 -32.04 -4.00
N PHE A 60 -0.71 -30.92 -4.73
CA PHE A 60 0.52 -30.28 -5.18
C PHE A 60 1.39 -29.85 -4.00
N ASN A 61 0.81 -29.21 -2.98
CA ASN A 61 1.57 -28.81 -1.80
C ASN A 61 2.13 -30.01 -1.03
N THR A 62 1.40 -31.13 -0.93
CA THR A 62 1.91 -32.39 -0.36
C THR A 62 3.07 -32.94 -1.18
N PHE A 63 2.94 -33.00 -2.50
CA PHE A 63 4.01 -33.39 -3.41
C PHE A 63 5.27 -32.53 -3.26
N VAL A 64 5.11 -31.21 -3.11
CA VAL A 64 6.22 -30.27 -2.89
C VAL A 64 6.90 -30.49 -1.54
N GLN A 65 6.16 -30.90 -0.50
CA GLN A 65 6.73 -31.26 0.80
C GLN A 65 7.53 -32.56 0.72
N GLU A 66 6.98 -33.60 0.07
CA GLU A 66 7.67 -34.88 -0.14
C GLU A 66 8.96 -34.71 -0.96
N LEU A 67 8.95 -33.84 -1.98
CA LEU A 67 10.15 -33.47 -2.74
C LEU A 67 11.22 -32.77 -1.88
N LYS A 68 10.82 -32.01 -0.86
CA LYS A 68 11.75 -31.32 0.05
C LYS A 68 12.38 -32.29 1.05
N ASP A 69 11.64 -33.26 1.55
CA ASP A 69 12.13 -34.25 2.52
C ASP A 69 13.13 -35.24 1.90
N VAL A 70 12.95 -35.62 0.64
CA VAL A 70 13.91 -36.47 -0.11
C VAL A 70 15.24 -35.76 -0.39
N THR A 71 15.25 -34.42 -0.43
CA THR A 71 16.49 -33.64 -0.68
C THR A 71 17.38 -33.56 0.57
N LEU A 72 16.85 -33.86 1.77
CA LEU A 72 17.58 -33.77 3.05
C LEU A 72 18.28 -35.09 3.46
N THR A 73 18.08 -36.20 2.76
CA THR A 73 18.51 -37.54 3.21
C THR A 73 19.70 -38.16 2.46
N LEU A 74 20.35 -37.47 1.51
CA LEU A 74 21.49 -38.03 0.78
C LEU A 74 22.65 -37.03 0.69
N VAL A 75 23.64 -37.17 1.59
CA VAL A 75 25.08 -37.43 1.32
C VAL A 75 25.79 -37.63 2.68
N PRO A 76 26.46 -38.79 2.94
CA PRO A 76 27.39 -38.94 4.06
C PRO A 76 28.77 -38.35 3.72
N VAL A 77 29.37 -37.69 4.70
CA VAL A 77 30.71 -37.09 4.66
C VAL A 77 31.79 -38.18 4.81
N PRO A 78 32.85 -38.21 3.97
CA PRO A 78 34.13 -38.77 4.37
C PRO A 78 35.09 -37.67 4.85
N ASP A 79 35.65 -37.88 6.04
CA ASP A 79 36.83 -37.18 6.56
C ASP A 79 38.03 -37.35 5.62
N VAL A 80 38.85 -36.29 5.44
CA VAL A 80 40.32 -36.30 5.45
C VAL A 80 40.85 -34.86 5.50
N ASN A 81 41.73 -34.59 6.48
CA ASN A 81 42.60 -33.42 6.60
C ASN A 81 43.56 -33.29 5.40
N THR A 82 43.92 -32.07 4.97
CA THR A 82 45.31 -31.55 4.85
C THR A 82 45.28 -30.11 4.29
N GLU A 83 46.15 -29.26 4.84
CA GLU A 83 46.39 -27.85 4.51
C GLU A 83 46.84 -27.62 3.05
N GLN A 84 46.39 -26.52 2.40
CA GLN A 84 47.18 -25.51 1.63
C GLN A 84 46.30 -24.64 0.68
N PRO A 85 46.78 -23.47 0.20
CA PRO A 85 46.00 -22.24 0.09
C PRO A 85 45.20 -22.10 -1.22
N LEU A 86 44.01 -21.50 -1.12
CA LEU A 86 43.13 -21.23 -2.26
C LEU A 86 43.69 -20.11 -3.14
N THR A 87 44.27 -20.52 -4.25
CA THR A 87 44.40 -19.73 -5.46
C THR A 87 43.02 -19.38 -6.02
N THR A 88 42.90 -18.15 -6.51
CA THR A 88 41.75 -17.59 -7.21
C THR A 88 41.40 -18.39 -8.48
N ASP A 89 40.28 -19.11 -8.48
CA ASP A 89 39.62 -19.54 -9.70
C ASP A 89 38.42 -18.64 -10.00
N ARG A 90 38.64 -17.73 -10.95
CA ARG A 90 37.58 -16.97 -11.61
C ARG A 90 36.84 -17.92 -12.55
N ASN A 91 35.67 -18.41 -12.14
CA ASN A 91 34.75 -19.07 -13.04
C ASN A 91 34.10 -18.03 -13.97
N GLU A 92 34.70 -17.80 -15.14
CA GLU A 92 34.27 -16.85 -16.18
C GLU A 92 33.13 -17.35 -17.09
N ALA A 93 32.39 -18.42 -16.75
CA ALA A 93 31.56 -19.11 -17.75
C ALA A 93 30.02 -18.93 -17.68
N SER A 94 29.44 -18.02 -16.88
CA SER A 94 27.96 -17.85 -16.87
C SER A 94 27.43 -16.42 -16.96
N GLY A 95 28.20 -15.38 -16.65
CA GLY A 95 27.67 -14.00 -16.62
C GLY A 95 26.44 -13.85 -15.71
N ARG A 96 26.30 -14.74 -14.72
CA ARG A 96 25.21 -14.83 -13.74
C ARG A 96 25.74 -14.59 -12.35
N LEU A 97 24.88 -14.11 -11.47
CA LEU A 97 25.24 -13.88 -10.08
C LEU A 97 25.43 -15.22 -9.35
N PRO A 98 26.50 -15.40 -8.54
CA PRO A 98 26.70 -16.63 -7.78
C PRO A 98 25.57 -16.86 -6.77
N LEU A 99 25.22 -18.12 -6.48
CA LEU A 99 24.15 -18.53 -5.54
C LEU A 99 24.32 -17.96 -4.10
N GLY A 100 25.56 -17.66 -3.69
CA GLY A 100 25.86 -16.92 -2.47
C GLY A 100 26.38 -15.52 -2.75
N PHE A 101 25.52 -14.49 -2.60
CA PHE A 101 25.94 -13.10 -2.72
C PHE A 101 26.46 -12.57 -1.38
N VAL A 102 27.76 -12.27 -1.30
CA VAL A 102 28.38 -11.67 -0.12
C VAL A 102 28.34 -10.15 -0.23
N ILE A 103 27.82 -9.48 0.80
CA ILE A 103 27.75 -8.01 0.81
C ILE A 103 29.16 -7.42 0.89
N PRO A 104 29.61 -6.65 -0.11
CA PRO A 104 30.93 -6.02 -0.12
C PRO A 104 31.09 -5.03 1.05
N PRO A 105 32.32 -4.66 1.42
CA PRO A 105 32.56 -3.62 2.40
C PRO A 105 32.02 -2.26 1.91
N PHE A 106 31.37 -1.51 2.79
CA PHE A 106 30.95 -0.15 2.49
C PHE A 106 32.09 0.86 2.76
N PRO A 107 32.05 2.08 2.21
CA PRO A 107 32.96 3.15 2.58
C PRO A 107 33.03 3.31 4.10
N ARG A 108 34.23 3.55 4.66
CA ARG A 108 34.50 3.51 6.11
C ARG A 108 33.47 4.27 6.97
N ASP A 109 33.10 5.48 6.56
CA ASP A 109 32.13 6.30 7.29
C ASP A 109 30.73 5.70 7.32
N LEU A 110 30.32 5.03 6.24
CA LEU A 110 29.04 4.32 6.17
C LEU A 110 29.11 2.99 6.92
N GLN A 111 30.19 2.22 6.74
CA GLN A 111 30.40 0.95 7.43
C GLN A 111 30.37 1.14 8.95
N THR A 112 31.09 2.13 9.48
CA THR A 112 31.11 2.44 10.92
C THR A 112 29.71 2.70 11.48
N ARG A 113 28.86 3.40 10.71
CA ARG A 113 27.48 3.71 11.11
C ARG A 113 26.56 2.50 11.01
N LEU A 114 26.75 1.65 10.00
CA LEU A 114 26.06 0.37 9.89
C LEU A 114 26.42 -0.58 11.03
N ASP A 115 27.70 -0.63 11.41
CA ASP A 115 28.19 -1.46 12.53
C ASP A 115 27.60 -0.97 13.88
N LYS A 116 27.44 0.35 14.02
CA LYS A 116 26.73 0.99 15.14
C LYS A 116 25.20 0.88 15.07
N ARG A 117 24.66 0.23 14.02
CA ARG A 117 23.22 0.09 13.77
C ARG A 117 22.46 1.42 13.68
N GLU A 118 23.12 2.46 13.16
CA GLU A 118 22.46 3.74 12.91
C GLU A 118 21.41 3.62 11.80
N ALA A 119 20.39 4.48 11.82
CA ALA A 119 19.27 4.45 10.87
C ALA A 119 19.63 4.97 9.46
N CYS A 120 20.65 4.38 8.82
CA CYS A 120 21.16 4.77 7.50
C CYS A 120 20.08 4.76 6.40
N GLN A 121 19.04 3.93 6.54
CA GLN A 121 17.89 3.88 5.63
C GLN A 121 17.09 5.20 5.60
N LYS A 122 17.15 6.01 6.66
CA LYS A 122 16.47 7.31 6.75
C LYS A 122 17.22 8.43 6.03
N SER A 123 18.51 8.24 5.79
CA SER A 123 19.37 9.18 5.07
C SER A 123 19.35 8.87 3.57
N SER A 124 18.96 9.87 2.78
CA SER A 124 19.02 9.76 1.31
C SER A 124 20.44 9.44 0.85
N LYS A 125 21.46 10.14 1.39
CA LYS A 125 22.87 9.95 1.00
C LYS A 125 23.36 8.53 1.25
N ASP A 126 23.04 7.98 2.42
CA ASP A 126 23.53 6.65 2.81
C ASP A 126 22.84 5.56 2.04
N ARG A 127 21.52 5.67 1.88
CA ARG A 127 20.74 4.76 1.04
C ARG A 127 21.25 4.75 -0.41
N HIS A 128 21.55 5.90 -1.00
CA HIS A 128 22.14 5.95 -2.35
C HIS A 128 23.52 5.30 -2.39
N THR A 129 24.35 5.52 -1.36
CA THR A 129 25.67 4.90 -1.25
C THR A 129 25.57 3.37 -1.15
N ILE A 130 24.66 2.84 -0.32
CA ILE A 130 24.41 1.40 -0.20
C ILE A 130 24.01 0.82 -1.55
N ILE A 131 23.02 1.43 -2.22
CA ILE A 131 22.55 0.97 -3.53
C ILE A 131 23.65 1.03 -4.58
N ARG A 132 24.51 2.06 -4.54
CA ARG A 132 25.65 2.19 -5.45
C ARG A 132 26.65 1.05 -5.25
N VAL A 133 27.02 0.77 -4.00
CA VAL A 133 27.96 -0.31 -3.67
C VAL A 133 27.41 -1.68 -4.07
N LEU A 134 26.11 -1.94 -3.82
CA LEU A 134 25.47 -3.17 -4.30
C LEU A 134 25.43 -3.26 -5.82
N HIS A 135 25.17 -2.14 -6.50
CA HIS A 135 25.20 -2.08 -7.95
C HIS A 135 26.60 -2.36 -8.50
N GLU A 136 27.64 -1.73 -7.96
CA GLU A 136 29.04 -1.95 -8.35
C GLU A 136 29.42 -3.43 -8.19
N ALA A 137 29.06 -4.08 -7.07
CA ALA A 137 29.35 -5.52 -6.91
C ALA A 137 28.55 -6.43 -7.86
N VAL A 138 27.32 -6.08 -8.22
CA VAL A 138 26.51 -6.90 -9.13
C VAL A 138 26.94 -6.72 -10.59
N ILE A 139 27.41 -5.53 -10.98
CA ILE A 139 27.81 -5.22 -12.36
C ILE A 139 29.04 -6.01 -12.80
N GLU A 140 29.89 -6.41 -11.86
CA GLU A 140 31.04 -7.30 -12.08
C GLU A 140 30.60 -8.68 -12.60
N HIS A 141 29.35 -9.07 -12.34
CA HIS A 141 28.77 -10.34 -12.80
C HIS A 141 27.81 -10.15 -13.97
N THR A 142 26.91 -9.15 -13.90
CA THR A 142 25.90 -8.94 -14.94
C THR A 142 25.35 -7.51 -14.99
N MET A 143 25.20 -6.99 -16.21
CA MET A 143 24.49 -5.73 -16.50
C MET A 143 22.96 -5.90 -16.53
N TYR A 144 22.47 -7.13 -16.61
CA TYR A 144 21.06 -7.45 -16.78
C TYR A 144 20.54 -8.44 -15.73
N PRO A 145 20.59 -8.10 -14.43
CA PRO A 145 20.06 -8.99 -13.40
C PRO A 145 18.58 -9.29 -13.63
N ASN A 146 18.20 -10.56 -13.49
CA ASN A 146 16.81 -11.00 -13.45
C ASN A 146 16.18 -10.69 -12.08
N ASN A 147 14.90 -11.01 -11.89
CA ASN A 147 14.24 -10.68 -10.63
C ASN A 147 14.78 -11.45 -9.42
N ALA A 148 15.11 -12.73 -9.59
CA ALA A 148 15.68 -13.56 -8.53
C ALA A 148 17.04 -13.03 -8.06
N GLU A 149 17.91 -12.62 -8.99
CA GLU A 149 19.22 -12.02 -8.69
C GLU A 149 19.06 -10.70 -7.90
N TYR A 150 18.12 -9.83 -8.27
CA TYR A 150 17.83 -8.63 -7.46
C TYR A 150 17.37 -8.99 -6.04
N VAL A 151 16.48 -9.99 -5.91
CA VAL A 151 15.95 -10.43 -4.62
C VAL A 151 17.05 -11.03 -3.75
N GLN A 152 17.93 -11.83 -4.33
CA GLN A 152 19.06 -12.45 -3.65
C GLN A 152 19.98 -11.39 -3.03
N VAL A 153 20.38 -10.38 -3.80
CA VAL A 153 21.26 -9.28 -3.35
C VAL A 153 20.67 -8.53 -2.16
N VAL A 154 19.39 -8.14 -2.27
CA VAL A 154 18.75 -7.36 -1.20
C VAL A 154 18.40 -8.22 0.01
N ARG A 155 18.13 -9.51 -0.15
CA ARG A 155 17.99 -10.43 0.99
C ARG A 155 19.30 -10.60 1.73
N ALA A 156 20.42 -10.74 1.02
CA ALA A 156 21.74 -10.76 1.64
C ALA A 156 22.03 -9.46 2.42
N LEU A 157 21.58 -8.30 1.90
CA LEU A 157 21.70 -7.02 2.61
C LEU A 157 20.92 -7.03 3.93
N ILE A 158 19.66 -7.48 3.90
CA ILE A 158 18.80 -7.52 5.09
C ILE A 158 19.28 -8.57 6.09
N VAL A 159 19.78 -9.73 5.64
CA VAL A 159 20.37 -10.74 6.53
C VAL A 159 21.59 -10.17 7.26
N LYS A 160 22.47 -9.45 6.55
CA LYS A 160 23.65 -8.83 7.17
C LYS A 160 23.29 -7.63 8.06
N TYR A 161 22.29 -6.85 7.68
CA TYR A 161 21.84 -5.66 8.41
C TYR A 161 20.32 -5.68 8.65
N PRO A 162 19.82 -6.48 9.62
CA PRO A 162 18.38 -6.65 9.84
C PRO A 162 17.61 -5.36 10.15
N PHE A 163 18.28 -4.36 10.74
CA PHE A 163 17.68 -3.05 11.06
C PHE A 163 17.38 -2.18 9.82
N LEU A 164 17.85 -2.57 8.63
CA LEU A 164 17.52 -1.90 7.37
C LEU A 164 16.20 -2.40 6.75
N LYS A 165 15.57 -3.42 7.34
CA LYS A 165 14.34 -4.04 6.83
C LYS A 165 13.22 -3.00 6.71
N ASP A 166 12.50 -3.02 5.59
CA ASP A 166 11.27 -2.23 5.42
C ASP A 166 10.22 -2.67 6.45
N LEU A 167 9.48 -1.70 7.01
CA LEU A 167 8.44 -1.97 8.00
C LEU A 167 7.22 -2.67 7.39
N GLU A 168 6.96 -2.43 6.11
CA GLU A 168 5.80 -2.94 5.37
C GLU A 168 6.20 -3.94 4.27
N GLY A 169 5.30 -4.88 3.99
CA GLY A 169 5.46 -5.87 2.92
C GLY A 169 6.53 -6.92 3.21
N ASN A 170 7.30 -7.30 2.19
CA ASN A 170 8.30 -8.37 2.28
C ASN A 170 9.61 -7.97 3.00
N GLY A 171 9.71 -6.74 3.51
CA GLY A 171 10.86 -6.26 4.27
C GLY A 171 12.07 -5.79 3.45
N TYR A 172 12.05 -5.90 2.11
CA TYR A 172 13.16 -5.44 1.25
C TYR A 172 12.67 -4.77 -0.04
N HIS A 173 11.37 -4.51 -0.17
CA HIS A 173 10.73 -4.01 -1.37
C HIS A 173 11.34 -2.66 -1.84
N THR A 174 11.60 -1.74 -0.92
CA THR A 174 12.18 -0.44 -1.28
C THR A 174 13.62 -0.61 -1.78
N TRP A 175 14.42 -1.46 -1.15
CA TRP A 175 15.80 -1.76 -1.57
C TRP A 175 15.83 -2.38 -2.96
N HIS A 176 14.99 -3.40 -3.17
CA HIS A 176 14.82 -4.08 -4.46
C HIS A 176 14.50 -3.08 -5.58
N GLN A 177 13.52 -2.21 -5.36
CA GLN A 177 13.10 -1.23 -6.36
C GLN A 177 14.15 -0.15 -6.61
N SER A 178 14.91 0.26 -5.58
CA SER A 178 16.02 1.19 -5.77
C SER A 178 17.17 0.58 -6.58
N LEU A 179 17.55 -0.67 -6.30
CA LEU A 179 18.58 -1.36 -7.05
C LEU A 179 18.17 -1.55 -8.51
N LYS A 180 16.94 -2.04 -8.75
CA LYS A 180 16.38 -2.17 -10.11
C LYS A 180 16.35 -0.84 -10.86
N ARG A 181 16.01 0.27 -10.19
CA ARG A 181 16.04 1.62 -10.79
C ARG A 181 17.45 2.08 -11.11
N LYS A 182 18.44 1.78 -10.26
CA LYS A 182 19.86 2.10 -10.51
C LYS A 182 20.35 1.41 -11.79
N PHE A 183 20.16 0.10 -11.92
CA PHE A 183 20.48 -0.64 -13.14
C PHE A 183 19.71 -0.12 -14.37
N LYS A 184 18.45 0.30 -14.21
CA LYS A 184 17.70 0.90 -15.32
C LYS A 184 18.29 2.26 -15.76
N ALA A 185 18.74 3.07 -14.82
CA ALA A 185 19.34 4.37 -15.08
C ALA A 185 20.70 4.25 -15.79
N GLU A 186 21.58 3.36 -15.31
CA GLU A 186 22.89 3.11 -15.93
C GLU A 186 22.78 2.52 -17.34
N ARG A 187 21.72 1.75 -17.62
CA ARG A 187 21.44 1.24 -18.96
C ARG A 187 20.74 2.25 -19.88
N ALA A 188 20.24 3.38 -19.37
CA ALA A 188 19.48 4.32 -20.19
C ALA A 188 20.29 4.91 -21.37
N PRO A 189 21.58 5.24 -21.22
CA PRO A 189 22.42 5.69 -22.34
C PRO A 189 22.68 4.60 -23.39
N LEU A 190 22.67 3.32 -23.01
CA LEU A 190 22.91 2.18 -23.91
C LEU A 190 21.74 1.91 -24.88
N ILE A 191 20.59 2.57 -24.69
CA ILE A 191 19.39 2.39 -25.52
C ILE A 191 19.59 2.90 -26.97
N HIS A 192 20.64 3.70 -27.23
CA HIS A 192 20.98 4.18 -28.57
C HIS A 192 21.80 3.19 -29.40
N GLU A 193 22.17 2.03 -28.87
CA GLU A 193 22.73 0.92 -29.66
C GLU A 193 21.62 0.22 -30.47
N ASP A 194 21.85 0.08 -31.78
CA ASP A 194 20.89 -0.53 -32.72
C ASP A 194 20.48 -1.96 -32.35
N GLU A 195 21.32 -2.67 -31.60
CA GLU A 195 21.07 -4.03 -31.12
C GLU A 195 20.04 -4.07 -29.97
N VAL A 196 20.11 -3.09 -29.06
CA VAL A 196 19.15 -2.93 -27.96
C VAL A 196 17.77 -2.50 -28.50
N LYS A 197 17.76 -1.67 -29.55
CA LYS A 197 16.53 -1.25 -30.24
C LYS A 197 15.84 -2.44 -30.91
N ARG A 198 16.58 -3.27 -31.64
CA ARG A 198 16.08 -4.50 -32.27
C ARG A 198 15.53 -5.51 -31.26
N SER A 199 16.19 -5.71 -30.12
CA SER A 199 15.67 -6.58 -29.05
C SER A 199 14.41 -6.03 -28.38
N LYS A 200 14.32 -4.71 -28.17
CA LYS A 200 13.08 -4.10 -27.66
C LYS A 200 11.92 -4.21 -28.64
N GLU A 201 12.17 -4.10 -29.93
CA GLU A 201 11.14 -4.29 -30.97
C GLU A 201 10.69 -5.74 -31.05
N LYS A 202 11.61 -6.69 -30.86
CA LYS A 202 11.35 -8.14 -30.92
C LYS A 202 10.64 -8.68 -29.68
N PHE A 203 10.97 -8.18 -28.48
CA PHE A 203 10.50 -8.76 -27.21
C PHE A 203 9.68 -7.77 -26.34
N GLY A 204 9.58 -6.51 -26.74
CA GLY A 204 8.85 -5.49 -25.97
C GLY A 204 7.33 -5.64 -26.12
N HIS A 205 6.62 -5.68 -24.99
CA HIS A 205 5.16 -5.62 -24.99
C HIS A 205 4.65 -4.28 -25.54
N LYS A 206 3.94 -4.32 -26.68
CA LYS A 206 3.13 -3.20 -27.17
C LYS A 206 1.96 -3.00 -26.19
N ARG A 207 1.99 -1.94 -25.39
CA ARG A 207 0.82 -1.56 -24.58
C ARG A 207 -0.27 -1.06 -25.52
N ALA A 208 -1.27 -1.91 -25.78
CA ALA A 208 -2.56 -1.44 -26.27
C ALA A 208 -3.10 -0.46 -25.23
N ARG A 209 -3.30 0.79 -25.66
CA ARG A 209 -3.81 1.86 -24.83
C ARG A 209 -5.32 1.88 -25.02
N GLU A 210 -6.01 0.94 -24.38
CA GLU A 210 -7.47 0.98 -24.30
C GLU A 210 -7.86 2.08 -23.32
N SER A 211 -8.34 3.19 -23.88
CA SER A 211 -8.92 4.31 -23.17
C SER A 211 -10.42 4.23 -23.32
N THR A 212 -11.10 3.56 -22.39
CA THR A 212 -12.56 3.66 -22.22
C THR A 212 -12.92 3.50 -20.76
N GLU A 213 -13.98 4.22 -20.36
CA GLU A 213 -14.60 4.30 -19.02
C GLU A 213 -14.07 5.36 -18.04
N ALA A 214 -14.28 6.64 -18.39
CA ALA A 214 -14.16 7.75 -17.45
C ALA A 214 -15.38 7.90 -16.50
N ALA A 215 -16.51 7.26 -16.78
CA ALA A 215 -17.76 7.46 -16.01
C ALA A 215 -18.02 6.41 -14.90
N ARG A 216 -17.35 5.24 -14.95
CA ARG A 216 -17.43 4.20 -13.89
C ARG A 216 -16.24 4.20 -12.93
N ALA A 217 -15.26 5.07 -13.16
CA ALA A 217 -13.96 5.05 -12.49
C ALA A 217 -13.96 5.49 -11.02
N CYS A 218 -15.08 6.02 -10.51
CA CYS A 218 -15.17 6.51 -9.13
C CYS A 218 -15.74 5.49 -8.14
N CYS A 219 -16.19 4.31 -8.58
CA CYS A 219 -16.75 3.30 -7.67
C CYS A 219 -15.71 2.22 -7.33
N ARG A 220 -15.57 1.92 -6.06
CA ARG A 220 -14.66 0.90 -5.51
C ARG A 220 -15.45 -0.42 -5.39
N SER A 221 -15.06 -1.47 -6.09
CA SER A 221 -15.72 -2.79 -6.03
C SER A 221 -15.37 -3.62 -4.77
N VAL A 222 -15.35 -3.00 -3.60
CA VAL A 222 -14.53 -3.50 -2.48
C VAL A 222 -15.27 -3.67 -1.15
N SER A 223 -16.50 -3.17 -0.99
CA SER A 223 -17.30 -3.47 0.20
C SER A 223 -18.13 -4.74 -0.04
N ARG A 224 -17.88 -5.80 0.74
CA ARG A 224 -18.79 -6.95 0.80
C ARG A 224 -20.14 -6.45 1.29
N VAL A 225 -21.16 -6.48 0.43
CA VAL A 225 -22.54 -6.16 0.83
C VAL A 225 -22.95 -7.20 1.88
N PRO A 226 -23.24 -6.79 3.13
CA PRO A 226 -23.72 -7.74 4.14
C PRO A 226 -25.03 -8.36 3.69
N ALA A 227 -25.23 -9.65 3.99
CA ALA A 227 -26.52 -10.27 3.76
C ALA A 227 -27.59 -9.57 4.61
N VAL A 228 -28.70 -9.18 3.97
CA VAL A 228 -29.87 -8.71 4.69
C VAL A 228 -30.50 -9.92 5.39
N ILE A 229 -30.41 -9.96 6.72
CA ILE A 229 -30.96 -11.04 7.55
C ILE A 229 -31.92 -10.42 8.57
N GLY A 230 -33.16 -10.88 8.58
CA GLY A 230 -34.13 -10.58 9.64
C GLY A 230 -34.91 -9.27 9.54
N GLU A 231 -34.55 -8.34 8.65
CA GLU A 231 -35.26 -7.07 8.45
C GLU A 231 -35.89 -7.01 7.05
N ASP A 232 -37.20 -6.73 6.98
CA ASP A 232 -37.94 -6.49 5.73
C ASP A 232 -38.02 -4.99 5.38
N ALA A 233 -38.45 -4.68 4.15
CA ALA A 233 -38.53 -3.31 3.65
C ALA A 233 -39.38 -2.38 4.55
N SER A 234 -40.49 -2.87 5.08
CA SER A 234 -41.38 -2.08 5.95
C SER A 234 -40.75 -1.83 7.31
N SER A 235 -40.01 -2.79 7.85
CA SER A 235 -39.25 -2.63 9.10
C SER A 235 -38.13 -1.59 8.95
N ILE A 236 -37.39 -1.63 7.84
CA ILE A 236 -36.35 -0.65 7.53
C ILE A 236 -36.92 0.76 7.45
N GLU A 237 -38.06 0.94 6.81
CA GLU A 237 -38.71 2.24 6.72
C GLU A 237 -39.07 2.80 8.11
N ARG A 238 -39.56 1.95 9.03
CA ARG A 238 -39.80 2.38 10.42
C ARG A 238 -38.52 2.77 11.14
N HIS A 239 -37.41 2.05 10.93
CA HIS A 239 -36.12 2.42 11.53
C HIS A 239 -35.61 3.75 10.98
N VAL A 240 -35.76 3.98 9.67
CA VAL A 240 -35.42 5.25 9.00
C VAL A 240 -36.26 6.41 9.54
N GLN A 241 -37.57 6.22 9.74
CA GLN A 241 -38.43 7.23 10.36
C GLN A 241 -37.96 7.61 11.76
N VAL A 242 -37.55 6.63 12.58
CA VAL A 242 -36.98 6.91 13.90
C VAL A 242 -35.67 7.69 13.78
N LEU A 243 -34.82 7.40 12.80
CA LEU A 243 -33.61 8.20 12.56
C LEU A 243 -33.96 9.65 12.24
N HIS A 244 -34.96 9.91 11.38
CA HIS A 244 -35.42 11.27 11.10
C HIS A 244 -35.93 11.97 12.37
N MET A 245 -36.79 11.31 13.15
CA MET A 245 -37.29 11.85 14.42
C MET A 245 -36.17 12.15 15.43
N GLN A 246 -35.09 11.35 15.45
CA GLN A 246 -33.93 11.62 16.31
C GLN A 246 -33.11 12.79 15.77
N TYR A 247 -32.97 12.93 14.45
CA TYR A 247 -32.17 13.96 13.81
C TYR A 247 -32.79 15.37 13.95
N GLU A 248 -34.10 15.48 14.07
CA GLU A 248 -34.81 16.75 14.32
C GLU A 248 -34.65 17.25 15.77
N LYS A 249 -34.19 16.39 16.69
CA LYS A 249 -33.98 16.78 18.09
C LYS A 249 -32.69 17.59 18.24
N MET A 250 -32.73 18.57 19.12
CA MET A 250 -31.53 19.31 19.54
C MET A 250 -30.49 18.40 20.20
N THR A 251 -30.94 17.36 20.92
CA THR A 251 -30.11 16.34 21.57
C THR A 251 -30.62 14.94 21.20
N PRO A 252 -30.11 14.34 20.12
CA PRO A 252 -30.48 12.98 19.73
C PRO A 252 -30.07 11.94 20.78
N ASP A 253 -30.85 10.87 20.93
CA ASP A 253 -30.47 9.73 21.76
C ASP A 253 -29.45 8.86 21.03
N ALA A 254 -28.18 8.94 21.44
CA ALA A 254 -27.07 8.24 20.80
C ALA A 254 -27.25 6.70 20.78
N SER A 255 -27.87 6.11 21.80
CA SER A 255 -28.11 4.66 21.88
C SER A 255 -29.14 4.24 20.83
N VAL A 256 -30.25 4.99 20.75
CA VAL A 256 -31.29 4.75 19.75
C VAL A 256 -30.75 4.96 18.34
N VAL A 257 -30.00 6.04 18.10
CA VAL A 257 -29.40 6.31 16.78
C VAL A 257 -28.46 5.19 16.38
N ASN A 258 -27.58 4.74 17.28
CA ASN A 258 -26.65 3.65 16.99
C ASN A 258 -27.36 2.33 16.66
N ASP A 259 -28.37 1.93 17.45
CA ASP A 259 -29.16 0.72 17.17
C ASP A 259 -29.87 0.81 15.81
N ARG A 260 -30.51 1.95 15.50
CA ARG A 260 -31.21 2.13 14.22
C ARG A 260 -30.26 2.20 13.02
N MET A 261 -29.10 2.84 13.17
CA MET A 261 -28.04 2.83 12.14
C MET A 261 -27.48 1.41 11.92
N GLN A 262 -27.38 0.60 12.97
CA GLN A 262 -26.92 -0.78 12.90
C GLN A 262 -27.95 -1.70 12.19
N ARG A 263 -29.24 -1.59 12.54
CA ARG A 263 -30.31 -2.40 11.91
C ARG A 263 -30.47 -2.11 10.43
N THR A 264 -30.27 -0.85 10.04
CA THR A 264 -30.36 -0.41 8.64
C THR A 264 -29.07 -0.63 7.85
N PHE A 265 -27.99 -1.07 8.48
CA PHE A 265 -26.66 -1.16 7.85
C PHE A 265 -26.64 -2.02 6.58
N ALA A 266 -27.12 -3.27 6.66
CA ALA A 266 -27.09 -4.19 5.51
C ALA A 266 -27.90 -3.66 4.32
N TRP A 267 -29.08 -3.10 4.58
CA TRP A 267 -29.93 -2.47 3.57
C TRP A 267 -29.26 -1.25 2.95
N ARG A 268 -28.74 -0.34 3.78
CA ARG A 268 -28.03 0.85 3.31
C ARG A 268 -26.83 0.48 2.44
N ARG A 269 -26.02 -0.51 2.84
CA ARG A 269 -24.89 -0.99 2.04
C ARG A 269 -25.30 -1.57 0.70
N LYS A 270 -26.43 -2.29 0.66
CA LYS A 270 -27.02 -2.80 -0.58
C LYS A 270 -27.48 -1.65 -1.48
N GLU A 271 -28.23 -0.69 -0.95
CA GLU A 271 -28.72 0.48 -1.70
C GLU A 271 -27.58 1.28 -2.33
N ILE A 272 -26.48 1.48 -1.59
CA ILE A 272 -25.28 2.15 -2.10
C ILE A 272 -24.61 1.32 -3.20
N ALA A 273 -24.47 0.00 -3.01
CA ALA A 273 -23.89 -0.90 -4.02
C ALA A 273 -24.76 -1.00 -5.29
N ASP A 274 -26.08 -0.91 -5.15
CA ASP A 274 -27.06 -0.88 -6.24
C ASP A 274 -27.10 0.49 -6.96
N GLY A 275 -26.29 1.47 -6.53
CA GLY A 275 -26.08 2.74 -7.21
C GLY A 275 -26.95 3.90 -6.75
N MET A 276 -27.49 3.85 -5.52
CA MET A 276 -28.21 5.00 -4.94
C MET A 276 -27.30 6.24 -4.90
N ALA A 277 -27.81 7.38 -5.37
CA ALA A 277 -27.06 8.62 -5.38
C ALA A 277 -26.72 9.09 -3.97
N VAL A 278 -25.56 9.73 -3.80
CA VAL A 278 -25.07 10.17 -2.48
C VAL A 278 -26.08 11.09 -1.78
N GLU A 279 -26.71 12.00 -2.51
CA GLU A 279 -27.74 12.88 -1.96
C GLU A 279 -28.96 12.12 -1.40
N ASP A 280 -29.42 11.08 -2.10
CA ASP A 280 -30.53 10.23 -1.67
C ASP A 280 -30.17 9.42 -0.42
N VAL A 281 -28.95 8.88 -0.36
CA VAL A 281 -28.44 8.18 0.83
C VAL A 281 -28.45 9.13 2.03
N LEU A 282 -27.96 10.36 1.87
CA LEU A 282 -27.91 11.37 2.93
C LEU A 282 -29.29 11.88 3.32
N LYS A 283 -30.26 11.88 2.39
CA LYS A 283 -31.65 12.22 2.68
C LYS A 283 -32.31 11.11 3.51
N LYS A 284 -32.05 9.85 3.18
CA LYS A 284 -32.61 8.68 3.87
C LYS A 284 -31.95 8.38 5.22
N TYR A 285 -30.65 8.61 5.33
CA TYR A 285 -29.86 8.33 6.54
C TYR A 285 -29.16 9.61 7.02
N PRO A 286 -29.89 10.54 7.68
CA PRO A 286 -29.40 11.89 7.94
C PRO A 286 -28.20 11.96 8.87
N PHE A 287 -27.99 10.94 9.73
CA PHE A 287 -26.80 10.87 10.59
C PHE A 287 -25.49 10.65 9.82
N LEU A 288 -25.52 10.28 8.53
CA LEU A 288 -24.33 10.29 7.69
C LEU A 288 -23.89 11.71 7.28
N ARG A 289 -24.69 12.74 7.61
CA ARG A 289 -24.33 14.16 7.43
C ARG A 289 -23.46 14.72 8.56
N THR A 290 -22.99 13.87 9.47
CA THR A 290 -22.11 14.28 10.58
C THR A 290 -20.76 13.57 10.50
N PRO A 291 -19.64 14.22 10.89
CA PRO A 291 -18.33 13.56 10.95
C PRO A 291 -18.33 12.28 11.80
N THR A 292 -19.04 12.30 12.93
CA THR A 292 -19.15 11.13 13.83
C THR A 292 -19.93 10.00 13.18
N GLY A 293 -21.07 10.26 12.56
CA GLY A 293 -21.86 9.24 11.89
C GLY A 293 -21.13 8.59 10.71
N LEU A 294 -20.31 9.37 9.98
CA LEU A 294 -19.41 8.82 8.96
C LEU A 294 -18.34 7.91 9.55
N CYS A 295 -17.72 8.29 10.67
CA CYS A 295 -16.73 7.46 11.36
C CYS A 295 -17.34 6.14 11.85
N ASP A 296 -18.51 6.21 12.50
CA ASP A 296 -19.22 5.04 13.02
C ASP A 296 -19.61 4.08 11.88
N GLU A 297 -19.99 4.64 10.73
CA GLU A 297 -20.31 3.83 9.55
C GLU A 297 -19.09 3.09 9.01
N VAL A 298 -17.91 3.71 9.00
CA VAL A 298 -16.66 3.02 8.66
C VAL A 298 -16.32 1.94 9.68
N ASP A 299 -16.55 2.17 10.98
CA ASP A 299 -16.37 1.12 12.00
C ASP A 299 -17.36 -0.06 11.81
N ARG A 300 -18.57 0.17 11.27
CA ARG A 300 -19.48 -0.93 10.87
C ARG A 300 -18.97 -1.71 9.66
N ILE A 301 -18.36 -1.03 8.69
CA ILE A 301 -17.78 -1.65 7.47
C ILE A 301 -16.49 -2.41 7.81
N HIS A 302 -15.66 -1.84 8.70
CA HIS A 302 -14.37 -2.39 9.12
C HIS A 302 -14.30 -2.49 10.65
N PRO A 303 -14.99 -3.47 11.26
CA PRO A 303 -15.03 -3.64 12.71
C PRO A 303 -13.63 -3.77 13.33
N SER A 304 -13.42 -3.02 14.41
CA SER A 304 -12.17 -2.99 15.19
C SER A 304 -12.49 -2.85 16.67
N THR A 305 -11.60 -3.32 17.54
CA THR A 305 -11.71 -3.13 19.00
C THR A 305 -11.56 -1.66 19.42
N VAL A 306 -10.90 -0.86 18.58
CA VAL A 306 -10.69 0.57 18.78
C VAL A 306 -11.41 1.33 17.67
N ASN A 307 -12.29 2.27 18.05
CA ASN A 307 -13.05 3.08 17.09
C ASN A 307 -12.13 3.93 16.18
N LEU A 308 -12.63 4.26 15.00
CA LEU A 308 -11.90 4.95 13.94
C LEU A 308 -11.32 6.28 14.41
N TYR A 309 -12.11 7.09 15.12
CA TYR A 309 -11.68 8.42 15.58
C TYR A 309 -10.50 8.32 16.56
N ARG A 310 -10.52 7.35 17.47
CA ARG A 310 -9.42 7.09 18.39
C ARG A 310 -8.18 6.58 17.64
N ARG A 311 -8.32 5.61 16.72
CA ARG A 311 -7.22 5.14 15.86
C ARG A 311 -6.59 6.28 15.07
N TRP A 312 -7.42 7.19 14.54
CA TRP A 312 -6.98 8.39 13.84
C TRP A 312 -6.11 9.28 14.74
N LYS A 313 -6.62 9.66 15.91
CA LYS A 313 -5.90 10.52 16.86
C LYS A 313 -4.58 9.88 17.34
N GLU A 314 -4.62 8.61 17.73
CA GLU A 314 -3.44 7.87 18.21
C GLU A 314 -2.40 7.69 17.10
N GLY A 315 -2.85 7.35 15.88
CA GLY A 315 -1.97 7.20 14.73
C GLY A 315 -1.19 8.47 14.39
N PHE A 316 -1.81 9.64 14.53
CA PHE A 316 -1.13 10.92 14.29
C PHE A 316 -0.13 11.31 15.40
N THR A 317 -0.40 10.92 16.65
CA THR A 317 0.39 11.35 17.83
C THR A 317 1.90 11.11 17.65
N GLY A 318 2.31 9.98 17.07
CA GLY A 318 3.73 9.65 16.86
C GLY A 318 4.37 10.22 15.58
N ILE A 319 3.57 10.60 14.59
CA ILE A 319 4.08 11.01 13.27
C ILE A 319 4.09 12.52 13.06
N VAL A 320 3.27 13.29 13.78
CA VAL A 320 3.16 14.75 13.63
C VAL A 320 4.52 15.46 13.63
N PRO A 321 5.41 15.25 14.63
CA PRO A 321 6.72 15.91 14.63
C PRO A 321 7.60 15.52 13.44
N LYS A 322 7.47 14.27 12.97
CA LYS A 322 8.25 13.74 11.84
C LYS A 322 7.74 14.28 10.51
N VAL A 323 6.42 14.41 10.33
CA VAL A 323 5.82 15.05 9.14
C VAL A 323 6.30 16.49 9.04
N VAL A 324 6.17 17.27 10.12
CA VAL A 324 6.62 18.66 10.19
C VAL A 324 8.11 18.79 9.84
N LYS A 325 8.97 17.98 10.46
CA LYS A 325 10.41 17.96 10.17
C LYS A 325 10.71 17.60 8.70
N LEU A 326 9.96 16.66 8.12
CA LEU A 326 10.17 16.24 6.74
C LEU A 326 9.80 17.31 5.71
N VAL A 327 8.88 18.22 6.01
CA VAL A 327 8.43 19.28 5.09
C VAL A 327 9.05 20.65 5.38
N GLN A 328 9.70 20.82 6.53
CA GLN A 328 10.32 22.07 6.95
C GLN A 328 11.20 22.69 5.85
N GLY A 329 10.87 23.94 5.47
CA GLY A 329 11.58 24.69 4.44
C GLY A 329 11.39 24.21 2.99
N LYS A 330 10.56 23.19 2.73
CA LYS A 330 10.41 22.57 1.39
C LYS A 330 9.21 23.05 0.59
N SER A 331 8.30 23.82 1.20
CA SER A 331 7.16 24.43 0.51
C SER A 331 6.79 25.79 1.09
N PRO A 332 6.13 26.67 0.32
CA PRO A 332 5.58 27.92 0.85
C PRO A 332 4.64 27.69 2.04
N LEU A 333 3.83 26.63 1.97
CA LEU A 333 2.88 26.26 3.02
C LEU A 333 3.59 25.85 4.32
N ALA A 334 4.71 25.13 4.23
CA ALA A 334 5.52 24.78 5.40
C ALA A 334 6.22 26.00 6.03
N LYS A 335 6.59 27.01 5.23
CA LYS A 335 7.12 28.29 5.74
C LYS A 335 6.06 29.05 6.52
N MET A 336 4.87 29.20 5.93
CA MET A 336 3.73 29.84 6.58
C MET A 336 3.33 29.15 7.89
N TYR A 337 3.35 27.82 7.94
CA TYR A 337 3.16 27.09 9.19
C TYR A 337 4.26 27.41 10.21
N THR A 338 5.53 27.50 9.80
CA THR A 338 6.63 27.81 10.73
C THR A 338 6.43 29.19 11.37
N GLU A 339 6.11 30.19 10.55
CA GLU A 339 5.81 31.55 11.00
C GLU A 339 4.59 31.57 11.93
N ALA A 340 3.50 30.90 11.53
CA ALA A 340 2.29 30.81 12.35
C ALA A 340 2.54 30.13 13.69
N ARG A 341 3.38 29.09 13.72
CA ARG A 341 3.72 28.32 14.92
C ARG A 341 4.53 29.12 15.93
N GLU A 342 5.43 30.00 15.47
CA GLU A 342 6.23 30.87 16.33
C GLU A 342 5.39 31.90 17.10
N GLU A 343 4.20 32.23 16.59
CA GLU A 343 3.26 33.16 17.21
C GLU A 343 2.32 32.48 18.24
N MET A 344 2.36 31.14 18.37
CA MET A 344 1.43 30.38 19.22
C MET A 344 1.95 30.15 20.64
N LEU A 345 1.03 30.04 21.59
CA LEU A 345 1.33 29.64 22.96
C LEU A 345 1.70 28.15 22.99
N THR A 346 2.52 27.77 23.98
CA THR A 346 3.01 26.38 24.13
C THR A 346 1.89 25.36 24.31
N GLU A 347 0.79 25.75 24.93
CA GLU A 347 -0.41 24.91 25.15
C GLU A 347 -1.19 24.63 23.87
N ASP A 348 -1.13 25.53 22.88
CA ASP A 348 -1.84 25.39 21.60
C ASP A 348 -1.04 24.56 20.57
N LEU A 349 0.28 24.44 20.76
CA LEU A 349 1.18 23.78 19.80
C LEU A 349 0.74 22.36 19.41
N PRO A 350 0.26 21.47 20.29
CA PRO A 350 -0.16 20.13 19.89
C PRO A 350 -1.28 20.13 18.85
N ASP A 351 -2.26 21.01 19.01
CA ASP A 351 -3.41 21.16 18.12
C ASP A 351 -3.00 21.80 16.79
N VAL A 352 -2.16 22.83 16.84
CA VAL A 352 -1.61 23.51 15.66
C VAL A 352 -0.73 22.57 14.84
N ASP A 353 0.13 21.79 15.51
CA ASP A 353 1.02 20.82 14.88
C ASP A 353 0.21 19.67 14.24
N LEU A 354 -0.91 19.24 14.84
CA LEU A 354 -1.82 18.26 14.25
C LEU A 354 -2.47 18.78 12.96
N ARG A 355 -3.05 19.99 12.99
CA ARG A 355 -3.66 20.61 11.80
C ARG A 355 -2.62 20.78 10.68
N ALA A 356 -1.43 21.23 11.03
CA ALA A 356 -0.34 21.37 10.09
C ALA A 356 0.10 20.04 9.49
N ALA A 357 0.21 18.99 10.31
CA ALA A 357 0.52 17.66 9.80
C ALA A 357 -0.54 17.16 8.82
N LEU A 358 -1.83 17.36 9.09
CA LEU A 358 -2.92 16.98 8.17
C LEU A 358 -2.84 17.72 6.82
N ILE A 359 -2.57 19.02 6.86
CA ILE A 359 -2.45 19.87 5.67
C ILE A 359 -1.18 19.55 4.86
N LEU A 360 -0.06 19.26 5.54
CA LEU A 360 1.25 19.07 4.92
C LEU A 360 1.53 17.61 4.55
N LEU A 361 0.75 16.65 5.04
CA LEU A 361 0.91 15.23 4.74
C LEU A 361 0.91 14.93 3.22
N PRO A 362 0.05 15.53 2.37
CA PRO A 362 0.13 15.31 0.93
C PRO A 362 1.49 15.68 0.33
N HIS A 363 2.14 16.72 0.87
CA HIS A 363 3.42 17.19 0.38
C HIS A 363 4.55 16.15 0.51
N ILE A 364 4.56 15.33 1.57
CA ILE A 364 5.59 14.27 1.71
C ILE A 364 5.48 13.19 0.62
N PHE A 365 4.29 13.03 0.03
CA PHE A 365 4.04 12.13 -1.09
C PHE A 365 4.17 12.82 -2.45
N LYS A 366 4.53 14.10 -2.49
CA LYS A 366 4.53 14.97 -3.69
C LYS A 366 3.13 15.16 -4.29
N GLU A 367 2.10 15.07 -3.45
CA GLU A 367 0.71 15.34 -3.80
C GLU A 367 0.35 16.76 -3.38
N LYS A 368 -0.60 17.38 -4.08
CA LYS A 368 -0.99 18.77 -3.82
C LYS A 368 -2.23 18.82 -2.95
N VAL A 369 -2.14 19.51 -1.81
CA VAL A 369 -3.23 19.61 -0.83
C VAL A 369 -4.44 20.39 -1.37
N ASP A 370 -4.24 21.35 -2.26
CA ASP A 370 -5.28 22.19 -2.88
C ASP A 370 -6.33 21.40 -3.68
N ARG A 371 -6.06 20.14 -4.02
CA ARG A 371 -7.01 19.22 -4.67
C ARG A 371 -7.84 18.40 -3.70
N PHE A 372 -7.60 18.53 -2.40
CA PHE A 372 -8.28 17.79 -1.34
C PHE A 372 -8.84 18.73 -0.26
N ILE A 373 -8.12 19.81 0.07
CA ILE A 373 -8.55 20.87 0.96
C ILE A 373 -8.51 22.19 0.19
N THR A 374 -9.64 22.88 0.13
CA THR A 374 -9.81 24.15 -0.57
C THR A 374 -10.13 25.27 0.42
N LEU A 375 -9.66 26.47 0.10
CA LEU A 375 -9.91 27.68 0.89
C LEU A 375 -11.00 28.52 0.25
N GLY A 376 -11.84 29.13 1.07
CA GLY A 376 -12.97 29.95 0.64
C GLY A 376 -14.16 29.15 0.15
N GLN A 377 -15.32 29.82 0.11
CA GLN A 377 -16.57 29.26 -0.39
C GLN A 377 -16.70 29.45 -1.90
N TYR A 378 -16.73 28.34 -2.63
CA TYR A 378 -17.03 28.26 -4.05
C TYR A 378 -17.60 26.89 -4.40
N ASP A 379 -18.37 26.83 -5.48
CA ASP A 379 -19.02 25.59 -5.90
C ASP A 379 -18.06 24.73 -6.73
N ALA A 380 -17.29 23.89 -6.03
CA ALA A 380 -16.34 22.98 -6.65
C ALA A 380 -17.07 21.68 -7.08
N GLN A 381 -17.27 21.50 -8.38
CA GLN A 381 -17.78 20.25 -8.96
C GLN A 381 -16.64 19.23 -9.10
N SER A 382 -16.16 18.74 -7.95
CA SER A 382 -15.20 17.64 -7.90
C SER A 382 -15.94 16.31 -7.72
N PRO A 383 -15.70 15.29 -8.56
CA PRO A 383 -16.29 13.97 -8.38
C PRO A 383 -15.70 13.21 -7.18
N TYR A 384 -14.77 13.82 -6.45
CA TYR A 384 -14.13 13.27 -5.26
C TYR A 384 -14.39 14.15 -4.03
N PRO A 385 -14.49 13.53 -2.84
CA PRO A 385 -14.62 14.23 -1.57
C PRO A 385 -13.56 15.32 -1.39
N THR A 386 -14.03 16.55 -1.17
CA THR A 386 -13.20 17.75 -1.00
C THR A 386 -13.58 18.46 0.29
N VAL A 387 -12.59 18.83 1.09
CA VAL A 387 -12.77 19.62 2.32
C VAL A 387 -12.71 21.10 1.96
N GLN A 388 -13.79 21.82 2.17
CA GLN A 388 -13.85 23.26 1.96
C GLN A 388 -13.80 23.99 3.30
N LEU A 389 -12.78 24.81 3.48
CA LEU A 389 -12.63 25.71 4.62
C LEU A 389 -13.29 27.05 4.29
N VAL A 390 -14.04 27.63 5.24
CA VAL A 390 -14.68 28.95 5.02
C VAL A 390 -13.63 30.05 4.88
N ASP A 391 -12.55 29.97 5.65
CA ASP A 391 -11.44 30.93 5.57
C ASP A 391 -10.67 30.84 4.25
N THR A 392 -10.11 31.97 3.84
CA THR A 392 -9.33 32.13 2.61
C THR A 392 -7.82 32.08 2.84
N ASP A 393 -7.39 31.87 4.09
CA ASP A 393 -5.98 31.88 4.50
C ASP A 393 -5.57 30.58 5.20
N TRP A 394 -4.50 29.96 4.71
CA TRP A 394 -3.89 28.78 5.31
C TRP A 394 -3.39 29.03 6.74
N LYS A 395 -2.97 30.25 7.08
CA LYS A 395 -2.56 30.60 8.45
C LYS A 395 -3.69 30.37 9.45
N MET A 396 -4.93 30.70 9.07
CA MET A 396 -6.10 30.44 9.91
C MET A 396 -6.42 28.95 10.02
N ALA A 397 -6.24 28.19 8.94
CA ALA A 397 -6.42 26.74 8.93
C ALA A 397 -5.46 25.99 9.87
N PHE A 398 -4.24 26.51 10.09
CA PHE A 398 -3.30 25.96 11.08
C PHE A 398 -3.65 26.35 12.51
N THR A 399 -4.04 27.60 12.73
CA THR A 399 -4.08 28.20 14.07
C THR A 399 -5.45 28.08 14.74
N ARG A 400 -6.53 27.88 13.98
CA ARG A 400 -7.91 27.91 14.51
C ARG A 400 -8.75 26.75 13.99
N LYS A 401 -9.80 26.41 14.75
CA LYS A 401 -10.87 25.52 14.30
C LYS A 401 -11.87 26.30 13.45
N VAL A 402 -11.61 26.33 12.16
CA VAL A 402 -12.44 27.04 11.18
C VAL A 402 -13.65 26.19 10.78
N PRO A 403 -14.83 26.76 10.46
CA PRO A 403 -15.94 25.97 9.93
C PRO A 403 -15.54 25.28 8.62
N VAL A 404 -15.91 24.00 8.48
CA VAL A 404 -15.59 23.20 7.29
C VAL A 404 -16.82 22.52 6.73
N THR A 405 -16.86 22.35 5.42
CA THR A 405 -17.87 21.56 4.72
C THR A 405 -17.17 20.54 3.83
N VAL A 406 -17.56 19.27 3.91
CA VAL A 406 -17.09 18.26 2.96
C VAL A 406 -18.10 18.17 1.83
N LYS A 407 -17.61 18.24 0.59
CA LYS A 407 -18.45 18.20 -0.62
C LYS A 407 -18.01 17.11 -1.58
N VAL A 408 -18.96 16.61 -2.36
CA VAL A 408 -18.70 15.79 -3.54
C VAL A 408 -19.72 16.11 -4.61
N ASP A 409 -19.26 16.35 -5.83
CA ASP A 409 -20.10 16.66 -6.99
C ASP A 409 -21.13 17.77 -6.72
N GLY A 410 -20.70 18.83 -6.00
CA GLY A 410 -21.56 19.94 -5.57
C GLY A 410 -22.46 19.66 -4.35
N VAL A 411 -22.59 18.40 -3.91
CA VAL A 411 -23.42 18.00 -2.75
C VAL A 411 -22.67 18.22 -1.44
N ASP A 412 -23.28 18.98 -0.53
CA ASP A 412 -22.82 19.15 0.86
C ASP A 412 -23.02 17.83 1.63
N LEU A 413 -21.94 17.10 1.91
CA LEU A 413 -21.97 15.82 2.63
C LEU A 413 -22.19 16.03 4.12
N CYS A 414 -21.27 16.77 4.76
CA CYS A 414 -21.30 17.04 6.19
C CYS A 414 -20.62 18.37 6.51
N ARG A 415 -20.96 18.93 7.68
CA ARG A 415 -20.31 20.12 8.25
C ARG A 415 -19.58 19.73 9.53
N GLY A 416 -18.45 20.39 9.78
CA GLY A 416 -17.62 20.15 10.95
C GLY A 416 -16.91 21.43 11.39
N THR A 417 -16.04 21.32 12.40
CA THR A 417 -15.26 22.46 12.88
C THR A 417 -13.78 22.09 13.00
N GLY A 418 -12.96 22.66 12.12
CA GLY A 418 -11.54 22.39 12.01
C GLY A 418 -11.20 21.46 10.86
N VAL A 419 -9.93 21.52 10.47
CA VAL A 419 -9.36 20.68 9.40
C VAL A 419 -9.41 19.20 9.77
N GLU A 420 -9.29 18.90 11.05
CA GLU A 420 -9.33 17.56 11.62
C GLU A 420 -10.63 16.84 11.26
N ASP A 421 -11.77 17.49 11.57
CA ASP A 421 -13.12 17.00 11.27
C ASP A 421 -13.33 16.87 9.75
N GLY A 422 -12.91 17.88 8.99
CA GLY A 422 -13.08 17.88 7.54
C GLY A 422 -12.32 16.73 6.87
N VAL A 423 -11.04 16.55 7.24
CA VAL A 423 -10.18 15.54 6.63
C VAL A 423 -10.61 14.13 7.00
N ILE A 424 -10.95 13.85 8.28
CA ILE A 424 -11.43 12.52 8.66
C ILE A 424 -12.79 12.21 8.02
N ALA A 425 -13.71 13.18 7.96
CA ALA A 425 -15.00 12.99 7.33
C ALA A 425 -14.85 12.74 5.82
N ALA A 426 -14.07 13.54 5.11
CA ALA A 426 -13.77 13.32 3.69
C ALA A 426 -13.11 11.96 3.46
N PHE A 427 -12.19 11.53 4.34
CA PHE A 427 -11.61 10.19 4.26
C PHE A 427 -12.66 9.08 4.43
N CYS A 428 -13.60 9.22 5.38
CA CYS A 428 -14.64 8.23 5.63
C CYS A 428 -15.57 8.03 4.43
N THR A 429 -15.89 9.11 3.71
CA THR A 429 -16.82 9.08 2.57
C THR A 429 -16.39 8.12 1.45
N TYR A 430 -15.08 7.87 1.29
CA TYR A 430 -14.57 6.89 0.35
C TYR A 430 -15.03 5.45 0.65
N PHE A 431 -15.28 5.13 1.91
CA PHE A 431 -15.79 3.82 2.33
C PHE A 431 -17.32 3.83 2.42
N VAL A 432 -17.88 4.90 3.00
CA VAL A 432 -19.33 5.04 3.18
C VAL A 432 -20.04 5.00 1.83
N PHE A 433 -19.53 5.67 0.80
CA PHE A 433 -20.16 5.72 -0.53
C PHE A 433 -19.43 4.90 -1.59
N ASP A 434 -18.57 3.95 -1.19
CA ASP A 434 -17.78 3.11 -2.10
C ASP A 434 -17.04 3.90 -3.18
N MET A 435 -16.38 4.99 -2.80
CA MET A 435 -15.66 5.83 -3.75
C MET A 435 -14.19 5.40 -3.91
N ALA A 436 -13.68 5.47 -5.13
CA ALA A 436 -12.28 5.23 -5.44
C ALA A 436 -11.43 6.45 -5.06
N TYR A 437 -10.18 6.20 -4.64
CA TYR A 437 -9.25 7.28 -4.38
C TYR A 437 -8.84 7.99 -5.67
N PRO A 438 -8.85 9.34 -5.69
CA PRO A 438 -8.37 10.08 -6.84
C PRO A 438 -6.89 9.77 -7.10
N PRO A 439 -6.46 9.61 -8.37
CA PRO A 439 -5.07 9.30 -8.71
C PRO A 439 -4.05 10.29 -8.12
N TYR A 440 -4.46 11.55 -7.91
CA TYR A 440 -3.60 12.63 -7.42
C TYR A 440 -3.47 12.70 -5.89
N MET A 441 -4.27 11.93 -5.12
CA MET A 441 -4.14 11.80 -3.64
C MET A 441 -3.95 10.33 -3.20
N LYS A 442 -3.70 9.44 -4.16
CA LYS A 442 -3.72 7.99 -3.91
C LYS A 442 -2.72 7.57 -2.83
N ASN A 443 -1.53 8.17 -2.77
CA ASN A 443 -0.50 7.76 -1.81
C ASN A 443 -0.86 8.23 -0.40
N THR A 444 -1.33 9.48 -0.24
CA THR A 444 -1.78 10.01 1.05
C THR A 444 -2.93 9.17 1.59
N LEU A 445 -3.97 8.95 0.79
CA LEU A 445 -5.15 8.19 1.23
C LEU A 445 -4.81 6.72 1.51
N SER A 446 -3.91 6.10 0.72
CA SER A 446 -3.43 4.74 1.00
C SER A 446 -2.63 4.66 2.30
N PHE A 447 -1.83 5.68 2.62
CA PHE A 447 -1.10 5.77 3.88
C PHE A 447 -2.05 5.93 5.07
N LEU A 448 -3.02 6.84 4.99
CA LEU A 448 -4.05 7.00 6.03
C LEU A 448 -4.79 5.68 6.28
N GLN A 449 -5.26 5.03 5.20
CA GLN A 449 -5.99 3.78 5.29
C GLN A 449 -5.16 2.65 5.92
N ARG A 450 -4.02 2.31 5.31
CA ARG A 450 -3.29 1.08 5.66
C ARG A 450 -2.35 1.25 6.84
N THR A 451 -1.78 2.44 7.04
CA THR A 451 -0.76 2.67 8.06
C THR A 451 -1.34 3.30 9.31
N LEU A 452 -2.14 4.36 9.18
CA LEU A 452 -2.70 5.02 10.37
C LEU A 452 -3.90 4.28 10.93
N LEU A 453 -4.81 3.85 10.05
CA LEU A 453 -6.07 3.25 10.47
C LEU A 453 -6.04 1.72 10.43
N ASN A 454 -5.04 1.10 9.80
CA ASN A 454 -4.95 -0.35 9.66
C ASN A 454 -6.21 -0.98 9.02
N ILE A 455 -6.83 -0.26 8.09
CA ILE A 455 -7.96 -0.76 7.30
C ILE A 455 -7.37 -1.54 6.12
N THR A 456 -7.62 -2.84 6.11
CA THR A 456 -7.22 -3.74 5.00
C THR A 456 -8.45 -4.22 4.29
N VAL A 457 -8.35 -4.39 2.96
CA VAL A 457 -9.43 -5.02 2.21
C VAL A 457 -8.95 -6.23 1.42
N VAL A 458 -9.82 -7.24 1.34
CA VAL A 458 -9.54 -8.50 0.65
C VAL A 458 -9.16 -8.23 -0.80
N GLY A 459 -8.02 -8.76 -1.23
CA GLY A 459 -7.51 -8.57 -2.60
C GLY A 459 -6.75 -7.26 -2.83
N GLU A 460 -6.43 -6.48 -1.79
CA GLU A 460 -5.64 -5.27 -1.96
C GLU A 460 -4.21 -5.54 -2.45
N LYS A 461 -3.78 -4.72 -3.42
CA LYS A 461 -2.41 -4.72 -3.93
C LYS A 461 -1.42 -4.26 -2.85
N PRO A 462 -0.14 -4.65 -2.93
CA PRO A 462 0.91 -4.10 -2.06
C PRO A 462 0.95 -2.57 -2.13
N LEU A 463 1.34 -1.93 -1.02
CA LEU A 463 1.50 -0.48 -0.97
C LEU A 463 2.49 -0.01 -2.04
N PRO A 464 2.23 1.15 -2.68
CA PRO A 464 3.20 1.76 -3.58
C PRO A 464 4.54 1.97 -2.85
N VAL A 465 5.66 1.73 -3.55
CA VAL A 465 7.03 1.96 -3.03
C VAL A 465 7.18 3.34 -2.40
N THR A 466 6.55 4.35 -2.98
CA THR A 466 6.57 5.73 -2.46
C THR A 466 5.97 5.79 -1.05
N VAL A 467 4.87 5.08 -0.81
CA VAL A 467 4.21 5.00 0.50
C VAL A 467 5.08 4.22 1.48
N THR A 468 5.51 3.00 1.14
CA THR A 468 6.40 2.19 1.97
C THR A 468 7.66 2.96 2.40
N ARG A 469 8.25 3.74 1.48
CA ARG A 469 9.41 4.56 1.78
C ARG A 469 9.11 5.66 2.79
N MET A 470 7.95 6.31 2.72
CA MET A 470 7.57 7.32 3.71
C MET A 470 7.25 6.70 5.07
N ILE A 471 6.64 5.52 5.10
CA ILE A 471 6.41 4.77 6.36
C ILE A 471 7.74 4.55 7.08
N ASN A 472 8.77 4.07 6.38
CA ASN A 472 10.11 3.86 6.96
C ASN A 472 10.79 5.15 7.46
N LEU A 473 10.36 6.34 7.01
CA LEU A 473 10.87 7.62 7.52
C LEU A 473 10.06 8.10 8.73
N LEU A 474 8.75 7.87 8.71
CA LEU A 474 7.79 8.31 9.72
C LEU A 474 7.73 7.41 10.95
N TYR A 475 8.19 6.17 10.88
CA TYR A 475 8.33 5.28 12.02
C TYR A 475 9.82 5.05 12.24
#